data_AF-A0A060ZF19-F1
#
_entry.id   AF-A0A060ZF19-F1
#
_cell.length_a   1.000
_cell.length_b   1.000
_cell.length_c   1.000
_cell.angle_alpha   90.00
_cell.angle_beta   90.00
_cell.angle_gamma   90.00
#
_symmetry.space_group_name_H-M   'P 1'
#
loop_
_entity.id
_entity.type
_entity.pdbx_description
1 polymer ?
#
loop_
_entity_poly.entity_id
_entity_poly.type
_entity_poly.pdbx_seq_one_letter_code
_entity_poly.pdbx_strand_id
1 'polypeptide(L)'
;MAMLPTQAKLLMPALMVTAGKDPVLLPVFSKGMENVIPNLTRGHIEECGHWTQMERPSELNTILISWLKDTHNNTGVAMTPKL
;
A
#
# COMPACT_ATOMS: atom_id res chain seq x y z
N MET A 1 -0.23 33.96 11.10
CA MET A 1 0.23 32.72 10.43
C MET A 1 -0.87 31.70 10.61
N ALA A 2 -1.75 31.53 9.62
CA ALA A 2 -2.86 30.59 9.72
C ALA A 2 -2.32 29.17 9.61
N MET A 3 -2.61 28.32 10.59
CA MET A 3 -2.33 26.89 10.49
C MET A 3 -3.22 26.32 9.39
N LEU A 4 -2.61 25.87 8.30
CA LEU A 4 -3.31 25.12 7.27
C LEU A 4 -3.95 23.88 7.91
N PRO A 5 -5.18 23.48 7.52
CA PRO A 5 -5.80 22.27 8.05
C PRO A 5 -4.87 21.09 7.80
N THR A 6 -4.55 20.35 8.86
CA THR A 6 -3.76 19.12 8.76
C THR A 6 -4.47 18.18 7.80
N GLN A 7 -3.78 17.80 6.72
CA GLN A 7 -4.30 16.85 5.74
C GLN A 7 -4.78 15.59 6.46
N ALA A 8 -6.04 15.19 6.22
CA ALA A 8 -6.64 14.03 6.87
C ALA A 8 -5.81 12.77 6.62
N LYS A 9 -5.52 12.02 7.68
CA LYS A 9 -4.71 10.79 7.62
C LYS A 9 -5.61 9.56 7.55
N LEU A 10 -5.21 8.57 6.76
CA LEU A 10 -5.79 7.23 6.71
C LEU A 10 -5.07 6.33 7.71
N LEU A 11 -5.69 6.09 8.86
CA LEU A 11 -5.07 5.37 9.98
C LEU A 11 -5.24 3.85 9.92
N MET A 12 -6.14 3.33 9.09
CA MET A 12 -6.26 1.89 8.88
C MET A 12 -5.01 1.34 8.17
N PRO A 13 -4.64 0.07 8.40
CA PRO A 13 -3.65 -0.61 7.57
C PRO A 13 -4.08 -0.54 6.10
N ALA A 14 -3.15 -0.23 5.21
CA ALA A 14 -3.39 -0.18 3.78
C ALA A 14 -2.24 -0.83 3.02
N LEU A 15 -2.54 -1.40 1.85
CA LEU A 15 -1.55 -1.99 0.96
C LEU A 15 -1.60 -1.29 -0.40
N MET A 16 -0.45 -0.84 -0.88
CA MET A 16 -0.26 -0.43 -2.27
C MET A 16 0.57 -1.49 -2.99
N VAL A 17 0.01 -2.10 -4.04
CA VAL A 17 0.75 -2.99 -4.94
C VAL A 17 1.01 -2.25 -6.24
N THR A 18 2.29 -2.09 -6.60
CA THR A 18 2.71 -1.46 -7.86
C THR A 18 3.19 -2.51 -8.85
N ALA A 19 3.18 -2.18 -10.14
CA ALA A 19 3.61 -3.07 -11.22
C ALA A 19 4.68 -2.37 -12.07
N GLY A 20 5.78 -3.06 -12.38
CA GLY A 20 6.96 -2.45 -13.00
C GLY A 20 6.76 -2.01 -14.44
N LYS A 21 5.87 -2.69 -15.18
CA LYS A 21 5.56 -2.42 -16.59
C LYS A 21 4.21 -1.72 -16.79
N ASP A 22 3.63 -1.16 -15.72
CA ASP A 22 2.39 -0.41 -15.80
C ASP A 22 2.62 0.94 -16.50
N PRO A 23 2.06 1.16 -17.72
CA PRO A 23 2.25 2.41 -18.44
C PRO A 23 1.33 3.53 -17.95
N VAL A 24 0.34 3.22 -17.11
CA VAL A 24 -0.69 4.15 -16.62
C VAL A 24 -0.32 4.67 -15.24
N LEU A 25 0.02 3.76 -14.32
CA LEU A 25 0.37 4.08 -12.94
C LEU A 25 1.79 3.62 -12.64
N LEU A 26 2.75 4.45 -13.05
CA LEU A 26 4.17 4.21 -12.79
C LEU A 26 4.41 4.08 -11.27
N PRO A 27 5.28 3.17 -10.81
CA PRO A 27 5.56 2.99 -9.39
C PRO A 27 5.97 4.29 -8.67
N VAL A 28 6.69 5.19 -9.38
CA VAL A 28 7.13 6.49 -8.86
C VAL A 28 5.97 7.41 -8.44
N PHE A 29 4.79 7.27 -9.04
CA PHE A 29 3.62 8.07 -8.67
C PHE A 29 3.08 7.74 -7.28
N SER A 30 3.41 6.56 -6.74
CA SER A 30 3.06 6.19 -5.37
C SER A 30 3.98 6.81 -4.31
N LYS A 31 5.02 7.56 -4.70
CA LYS A 31 5.97 8.16 -3.76
C LYS A 31 5.29 9.20 -2.87
N GLY A 32 5.44 9.08 -1.55
CA GLY A 32 4.92 10.03 -0.58
C GLY A 32 3.50 9.74 -0.09
N MET A 33 2.91 8.61 -0.48
CA MET A 33 1.63 8.14 0.08
C MET A 33 1.68 7.99 1.61
N GLU A 34 2.85 7.70 2.18
CA GLU A 34 3.11 7.62 3.62
C GLU A 34 2.80 8.94 4.36
N ASN A 35 2.88 10.07 3.65
CA ASN A 35 2.51 11.37 4.21
C ASN A 35 1.02 11.48 4.50
N VAL A 36 0.17 10.61 3.94
CA VAL A 36 -1.28 10.59 4.20
C VAL A 36 -1.75 9.25 4.78
N ILE A 37 -1.00 8.16 4.57
CA ILE A 37 -1.30 6.81 5.03
C ILE A 37 -0.11 6.31 5.88
N PRO A 38 -0.05 6.63 7.19
CA PRO A 38 1.08 6.24 8.05
C PRO A 38 1.27 4.72 8.17
N ASN A 39 0.20 3.93 8.00
CA ASN A 39 0.22 2.47 8.11
C ASN A 39 0.21 1.79 6.72
N LEU A 40 0.97 2.35 5.77
CA LEU A 40 1.08 1.82 4.41
C LEU A 40 2.10 0.67 4.32
N THR A 41 1.65 -0.46 3.81
CA THR A 41 2.49 -1.55 3.32
C THR A 41 2.63 -1.47 1.81
N ARG A 42 3.76 -1.93 1.26
CA ARG A 42 4.03 -1.94 -0.17
C ARG A 42 4.26 -3.36 -0.67
N GLY A 43 3.65 -3.67 -1.82
CA GLY A 43 3.97 -4.80 -2.67
C GLY A 43 4.43 -4.30 -4.05
N HIS A 44 5.19 -5.13 -4.75
CA HIS A 44 5.64 -4.80 -6.10
C HIS A 44 5.76 -6.08 -6.94
N ILE A 45 5.37 -5.99 -8.21
CA ILE A 45 5.56 -7.04 -9.22
C ILE A 45 6.25 -6.43 -10.43
N GLU A 46 7.56 -6.65 -10.57
CA GLU A 46 8.39 -6.02 -11.61
C GLU A 46 7.87 -6.39 -13.01
N GLU A 47 7.66 -7.67 -13.25
CA GLU A 47 7.32 -8.22 -14.56
C GLU A 47 5.79 -8.24 -14.80
N CYS A 48 5.10 -7.14 -14.55
CA CYS A 48 3.64 -7.02 -14.62
C CYS A 48 3.18 -5.68 -15.20
N GLY A 49 2.14 -5.69 -16.03
CA GLY A 49 1.45 -4.50 -16.52
C GLY A 49 0.34 -4.00 -15.58
N HIS A 50 -0.60 -3.24 -16.13
CA HIS A 50 -1.61 -2.52 -15.34
C HIS A 50 -2.62 -3.46 -14.66
N TRP A 51 -2.96 -4.59 -15.27
CA TRP A 51 -4.01 -5.48 -14.77
C TRP A 51 -3.40 -6.65 -14.01
N THR A 52 -2.85 -6.34 -12.83
CA THR A 52 -2.10 -7.30 -12.00
C THR A 52 -2.85 -8.59 -11.71
N GLN A 53 -4.16 -8.52 -11.49
CA GLN A 53 -5.00 -9.71 -11.22
C GLN A 53 -5.03 -10.67 -12.42
N MET A 54 -4.98 -10.14 -13.65
CA MET A 54 -5.05 -10.93 -14.88
C MET A 54 -3.67 -11.40 -15.33
N GLU A 55 -2.65 -10.56 -15.19
CA GLU A 55 -1.32 -10.83 -15.75
C GLU A 55 -0.45 -11.70 -14.82
N ARG A 56 -0.56 -11.48 -13.50
CA ARG A 56 0.25 -12.14 -12.47
C ARG A 56 -0.61 -12.56 -11.27
N PRO A 57 -1.69 -13.36 -11.47
CA PRO A 57 -2.63 -13.73 -10.42
C PRO A 57 -1.96 -14.42 -9.24
N SER A 58 -1.01 -15.33 -9.48
CA SER A 58 -0.33 -16.06 -8.40
C SER A 58 0.53 -15.14 -7.53
N GLU A 59 1.33 -14.27 -8.14
CA GLU A 59 2.22 -13.35 -7.41
C GLU A 59 1.41 -12.32 -6.64
N LEU A 60 0.37 -11.76 -7.28
CA LEU A 60 -0.53 -10.84 -6.60
C LEU A 60 -1.24 -11.50 -5.42
N ASN A 61 -1.77 -12.72 -5.60
CA ASN A 61 -2.45 -13.44 -4.53
C ASN A 61 -1.50 -13.74 -3.36
N THR A 62 -0.23 -14.08 -3.62
CA THR A 62 0.77 -14.25 -2.57
C THR A 62 0.95 -12.97 -1.76
N ILE A 63 1.05 -11.80 -2.41
CA ILE A 63 1.18 -10.51 -1.73
C ILE A 63 -0.08 -10.22 -0.89
N LEU A 64 -1.27 -10.34 -1.49
CA LEU A 64 -2.54 -10.03 -0.81
C LEU A 64 -2.78 -10.94 0.40
N ILE A 65 -2.61 -12.25 0.24
CA ILE A 65 -2.88 -13.22 1.31
C ILE A 65 -1.86 -13.05 2.45
N SER A 66 -0.59 -12.85 2.13
CA SER A 66 0.44 -12.62 3.15
C SER A 66 0.14 -11.36 3.95
N TRP A 67 -0.16 -10.26 3.26
CA TRP A 67 -0.52 -9.00 3.92
C TRP A 67 -1.77 -9.11 4.78
N LEU A 68 -2.81 -9.81 4.31
CA LEU A 68 -4.03 -10.02 5.09
C LEU A 68 -3.79 -10.84 6.35
N LYS A 69 -3.00 -11.92 6.26
CA LYS A 69 -2.62 -12.73 7.43
C LYS A 69 -1.84 -11.91 8.45
N ASP A 70 -0.82 -11.17 8.00
CA ASP A 70 0.00 -10.34 8.89
C ASP A 70 -0.83 -9.23 9.52
N THR A 71 -1.67 -8.56 8.74
CA THR A 71 -2.53 -7.48 9.23
C THR A 71 -3.54 -8.02 10.25
N HIS A 72 -4.19 -9.14 9.96
CA HIS A 72 -5.16 -9.75 10.87
C HIS A 72 -4.51 -10.19 12.19
N ASN A 73 -3.37 -10.88 12.12
CA ASN A 73 -2.66 -11.33 13.32
C ASN A 73 -2.18 -10.17 14.20
N ASN A 74 -1.85 -9.01 13.60
CA ASN A 74 -1.37 -7.83 14.31
C ASN A 74 -2.48 -6.90 14.83
N THR A 75 -3.76 -7.10 14.48
CA THR A 75 -4.86 -6.25 14.96
C THR A 75 -5.14 -6.34 16.46
N GLY A 76 -4.58 -7.35 17.17
CA GLY A 76 -4.69 -7.49 18.62
C GLY A 76 -3.68 -6.68 19.45
N VAL A 77 -2.65 -6.09 18.82
CA VAL A 77 -1.66 -5.25 19.50
C VAL A 77 -1.98 -3.80 19.17
N ALA A 78 -2.35 -3.01 20.18
CA ALA A 78 -2.74 -1.61 20.03
C ALA A 78 -1.78 -0.86 19.06
N MET A 79 -2.29 -0.53 17.88
CA MET A 79 -1.57 0.15 16.81
C MET A 79 -1.27 1.58 17.24
N THR A 80 -0.13 1.76 17.92
CA THR A 80 0.43 3.09 18.17
C THR A 80 1.02 3.58 16.84
N PRO A 81 0.56 4.73 16.30
CA PRO A 81 1.11 5.27 15.08
C PRO A 81 2.62 5.47 15.24
N LYS A 82 3.40 5.06 14.24
CA LYS A 82 4.80 5.47 14.14
C LYS A 82 4.81 6.97 13.82
N LEU A 83 5.03 7.78 14.86
CA LEU A 83 5.21 9.23 14.78
C LEU A 83 6.62 9.58 14.32
#